data_AF-A0A559PQ81-F1
#
_entry.id   AF-A0A559PQ81-F1
#
_cell.length_a   1.000
_cell.length_b   1.000
_cell.length_c   1.000
_cell.angle_alpha   90.00
_cell.angle_beta   90.00
_cell.angle_gamma   90.00
#
_symmetry.space_group_name_H-M   'P 1'
#
loop_
_entity.id
_entity.type
_entity.pdbx_description
1 polymer ?
#
loop_
_entity_poly.entity_id
_entity_poly.type
_entity_poly.pdbx_seq_one_letter_code
_entity_poly.pdbx_strand_id
1 'polypeptide(L)' 'MDIKTTKIELVKAILDIDNNEFIQRVADFINKEKIDFWNELSLAEQNEIKQGIQELDQGNKVSYDSFLKKIS' A
#
# COMPACT_ATOMS: atom_id res chain seq x y z
N MET A 1 -23.19 -8.51 -6.36
CA MET A 1 -22.32 -8.45 -7.55
C MET A 1 -21.73 -9.83 -7.78
N ASP A 2 -21.85 -10.39 -8.98
CA ASP A 2 -21.22 -11.68 -9.29
C ASP A 2 -19.73 -11.43 -9.60
N ILE A 3 -18.85 -11.96 -8.76
CA ILE A 3 -17.39 -11.78 -8.88
C ILE A 3 -16.86 -12.29 -10.23
N LYS A 4 -17.46 -13.34 -10.81
CA LYS A 4 -17.05 -13.87 -12.11
C LYS A 4 -17.38 -12.88 -13.23
N THR A 5 -18.58 -12.31 -13.18
CA THR A 5 -19.00 -11.28 -14.14
C THR A 5 -18.11 -10.05 -14.05
N THR A 6 -17.84 -9.55 -12.84
CA THR A 6 -16.97 -8.39 -12.63
C THR A 6 -15.55 -8.62 -13.15
N LYS A 7 -14.97 -9.82 -12.97
CA LYS A 7 -13.65 -10.14 -13.53
C LYS A 7 -13.62 -10.03 -15.05
N ILE A 8 -14.67 -10.51 -15.73
CA ILE A 8 -14.77 -10.46 -17.19
C ILE A 8 -14.90 -9.02 -17.66
N GLU A 9 -15.74 -8.22 -16.99
CA GLU A 9 -15.93 -6.80 -17.33
C GLU A 9 -14.64 -5.99 -17.17
N LEU A 10 -13.87 -6.22 -16.11
CA LEU A 10 -12.57 -5.58 -15.90
C LEU A 10 -11.57 -5.94 -17.00
N VAL A 11 -11.49 -7.22 -17.39
CA VAL A 11 -10.60 -7.65 -18.48
C VAL A 11 -10.99 -6.98 -19.80
N LYS A 12 -12.29 -6.91 -20.13
CA LYS A 12 -12.76 -6.23 -21.33
C LYS A 12 -12.40 -4.74 -21.33
N ALA A 13 -12.66 -4.05 -20.21
CA ALA A 13 -12.31 -2.65 -20.06
C ALA A 13 -10.81 -2.39 -20.26
N ILE A 14 -9.94 -3.28 -19.76
CA ILE A 14 -8.48 -3.19 -19.95
C ILE A 14 -8.11 -3.37 -21.43
N LEU A 15 -8.73 -4.32 -22.14
CA LEU A 15 -8.45 -4.57 -23.56
C LEU A 15 -8.87 -3.41 -24.47
N ASP A 16 -9.87 -2.63 -24.06
CA ASP A 16 -10.38 -1.49 -24.82
C ASP A 16 -9.57 -0.19 -24.61
N ILE A 17 -8.54 -0.19 -23.75
CA ILE A 17 -7.72 1.00 -23.47
C ILE A 17 -6.46 1.04 -24.33
N ASP A 18 -6.30 2.10 -25.13
CA ASP A 18 -5.11 2.34 -25.96
C ASP A 18 -3.96 3.08 -25.21
N ASN A 19 -4.21 3.59 -24.01
CA ASN A 19 -3.23 4.36 -23.26
C ASN A 19 -2.23 3.44 -22.53
N ASN A 20 -1.07 3.22 -23.15
CA ASN A 20 0.02 2.39 -22.60
C ASN A 20 0.47 2.79 -21.19
N GLU A 21 0.52 4.08 -20.86
CA GLU A 21 0.93 4.55 -19.53
C GLU A 21 -0.11 4.16 -18.47
N PHE A 22 -1.40 4.21 -18.82
CA PHE A 22 -2.46 3.76 -17.94
C PHE A 22 -2.41 2.24 -17.73
N ILE A 23 -2.22 1.47 -18.81
CA ILE A 23 -2.06 0.01 -18.73
C ILE A 23 -0.89 -0.36 -17.82
N GLN A 24 0.24 0.34 -17.93
CA GLN A 24 1.39 0.10 -17.08
C GLN A 24 1.07 0.34 -15.60
N ARG A 25 0.39 1.44 -15.26
CA ARG A 25 -0.03 1.71 -13.87
C ARG A 25 -0.98 0.65 -13.31
N VAL A 26 -1.90 0.14 -14.13
CA VAL A 26 -2.80 -0.96 -13.74
C VAL A 26 -2.02 -2.24 -13.50
N ALA A 27 -1.06 -2.57 -14.36
CA ALA A 27 -0.19 -3.73 -14.20
C ALA A 27 0.65 -3.64 -12.92
N ASP A 28 1.24 -2.47 -12.66
CA ASP A 28 2.02 -2.22 -11.45
C ASP A 28 1.15 -2.38 -10.20
N PHE A 29 -0.07 -1.82 -10.20
CA PHE A 29 -1.02 -1.98 -9.10
C PHE A 29 -1.35 -3.45 -8.80
N ILE A 30 -1.68 -4.25 -9.83
CA ILE A 30 -1.98 -5.68 -9.68
C ILE A 30 -0.76 -6.47 -9.19
N ASN A 31 0.44 -6.09 -9.63
CA ASN A 31 1.68 -6.74 -9.20
C ASN A 31 2.05 -6.36 -7.76
N LYS A 32 1.77 -5.12 -7.34
CA LYS A 32 1.95 -4.66 -5.95
C LYS A 32 1.01 -5.35 -4.97
N GLU A 33 -0.22 -5.69 -5.36
CA GLU A 33 -1.09 -6.50 -4.49
C GLU A 33 -0.51 -7.89 -4.15
N LYS A 34 0.44 -8.38 -4.95
CA LYS A 34 1.12 -9.67 -4.70
C LYS A 34 2.36 -9.53 -3.81
N ILE A 35 2.84 -8.31 -3.60
CA ILE A 35 4.06 -8.02 -2.85
C ILE A 35 3.61 -7.43 -1.51
N ASP A 36 4.00 -8.06 -0.41
CA ASP A 36 3.80 -7.47 0.92
C ASP A 36 4.46 -6.09 0.96
N PHE A 37 3.73 -5.05 1.39
CA PHE A 37 4.24 -3.67 1.48
C PHE A 37 5.57 -3.61 2.24
N TRP A 38 5.77 -4.53 3.20
CA TRP A 38 7.02 -4.66 3.95
C TRP A 38 8.24 -4.81 3.04
N ASN A 39 8.08 -5.52 1.91
CA ASN A 39 9.15 -5.76 0.94
C ASN A 39 9.38 -4.56 0.00
N GLU A 40 8.49 -3.57 -0.02
CA GLU A 40 8.66 -2.34 -0.80
C GLU A 40 9.44 -1.26 -0.03
N LEU A 41 9.51 -1.37 1.30
CA LEU A 41 10.24 -0.42 2.14
C LEU A 41 11.76 -0.57 1.99
N SER A 42 12.46 0.56 1.92
CA SER A 42 13.92 0.60 2.01
C SER A 42 14.41 0.04 3.35
N LEU A 43 15.68 -0.39 3.40
CA LEU A 43 16.29 -0.86 4.65
C LEU A 43 16.24 0.20 5.76
N ALA A 44 16.34 1.49 5.41
CA ALA A 44 16.23 2.58 6.37
C ALA A 44 14.83 2.64 6.99
N GLU A 45 13.78 2.62 6.16
CA GLU A 45 12.38 2.64 6.61
C GLU A 45 12.03 1.39 7.43
N GLN A 46 12.49 0.21 7.01
CA GLN A 46 12.29 -1.01 7.78
C GLN A 46 12.95 -0.95 9.16
N ASN A 47 14.16 -0.37 9.25
CA ASN A 47 14.86 -0.21 10.52
C ASN A 47 14.17 0.80 11.43
N GLU A 48 13.70 1.92 10.88
CA GLU A 48 12.95 2.94 11.61
C GLU A 48 11.64 2.36 12.20
N ILE A 49 10.88 1.60 11.40
CA ILE A 49 9.66 0.94 11.88
C ILE A 49 9.98 -0.07 13.00
N LYS A 50 11.04 -0.88 12.84
CA LYS A 50 11.46 -1.83 13.89
C LYS A 50 11.84 -1.11 15.19
N GLN A 51 12.57 -0.01 15.09
CA GLN A 51 12.93 0.81 16.24
C GLN A 51 11.66 1.37 16.91
N GLY A 52 10.73 1.93 16.13
CA GLY A 52 9.46 2.44 16.65
C GLY A 52 8.66 1.38 17.39
N ILE A 53 8.59 0.14 16.86
CA ILE A 53 7.93 -0.98 17.55
C ILE A 53 8.61 -1.28 18.89
N GLN A 54 9.95 -1.33 18.92
CA GLN A 54 10.70 -1.56 20.17
C GLN A 54 10.44 -0.46 21.21
N GLU A 55 10.37 0.81 20.77
CA GLU A 55 10.03 1.94 21.64
C GLU A 55 8.62 1.80 22.20
N LEU A 56 7.64 1.42 21.36
CA LEU A 56 6.26 1.19 21.79
C LEU A 56 6.14 0.05 22.82
N ASP A 57 6.87 -1.04 22.61
CA ASP A 57 6.92 -2.20 23.52
C ASP A 57 7.56 -1.83 24.87
N GLN A 58 8.55 -0.94 24.86
CA GLN A 58 9.17 -0.38 26.07
C GLN A 58 8.29 0.67 26.77
N GLY A 59 7.13 1.00 26.20
CA GLY A 59 6.20 1.99 26.75
C GLY A 59 6.55 3.44 26.38
N ASN A 60 7.56 3.65 25.54
CA ASN A 60 7.92 4.97 24.99
C ASN A 60 6.92 5.36 23.90
N LYS A 61 5.67 5.59 24.30
CA LYS A 61 4.56 5.89 23.40
C LYS A 61 3.78 7.10 23.83
N VAL A 62 3.23 7.81 22.86
CA VAL A 62 2.27 8.89 23.06
C VAL A 62 0.96 8.52 22.38
N SER A 63 -0.16 9.07 22.84
CA SER A 63 -1.42 8.87 22.13
C SER A 63 -1.37 9.55 20.77
N TYR A 64 -2.06 8.94 19.80
CA TYR A 64 -2.15 9.46 18.44
C TYR A 64 -2.73 10.89 18.41
N ASP A 65 -3.79 11.15 19.19
CA ASP A 65 -4.38 12.49 19.31
C ASP A 65 -3.39 13.53 19.84
N SER A 66 -2.57 13.16 20.84
CA SER A 66 -1.55 14.05 21.38
C SER A 66 -0.43 14.32 20.38
N PHE A 67 -0.09 13.36 19.53
CA PHE A 67 0.87 13.55 18.45
C PHE A 67 0.32 14.49 17.38
N LEU A 68 -0.91 14.28 16.89
CA LEU A 68 -1.52 15.11 15.85
C LEU A 68 -1.59 16.59 16.25
N LYS A 69 -1.91 16.87 17.52
CA LYS A 69 -1.91 18.24 18.07
C LYS A 69 -0.55 18.93 18.04
N LYS A 70 0.56 18.20 17.96
CA LYS A 70 1.92 18.76 17.88
C LYS A 70 2.36 19.10 16.46
N ILE A 71 1.75 18.47 15.46
CA ILE A 71 2.12 18.61 14.05
C ILE A 71 1.08 19.34 13.19
N SER A 72 -0.08 19.68 13.78
CA SER A 72 -1.10 20.55 13.19
C SER A 72 -0.81 22.01 13.52
#